data_AF-A0A962RP25-F1
#
_entry.id   AF-A0A962RP25-F1
#
_cell.length_a   1.000
_cell.length_b   1.000
_cell.length_c   1.000
_cell.angle_alpha   90.00
_cell.angle_beta   90.00
_cell.angle_gamma   90.00
#
_symmetry.space_group_name_H-M   'P 1'
#
loop_
_entity.id
_entity.type
_entity.pdbx_description
1 polymer ?
#
loop_
_entity_poly.entity_id
_entity_poly.type
_entity_poly.pdbx_seq_one_letter_code
_entity_poly.pdbx_strand_id
1 'polypeptide(L)'
;MTRHVAPLVETLRTQIRHVPVVQRLGLVTGVAGMVIESDGPNVGLGELCLIRSSRSDFSMPAEVVGFREHRVLLMPLGDSTGLHVGCDVAAIDRPVLPAATSELLGRVLDALGRPYDDHGMLPLASPTVRRPPHPLRRQRIHTALTTGVRAMDTFVPVGRGQRLGLFAGSGVGKSTLLGMIARGCDADVIIVALVGERGREVREFLERDLGSEGLARSVVVVATSDEPAPLRLRAAVTATDLAEAYRDQGKSVLLL
;
A
#
# COMPACT_ATOMS: atom_id res chain seq x y z
N MET A 1 35.46 -0.98 -4.73
CA MET A 1 34.81 -0.71 -3.43
C MET A 1 34.14 0.67 -3.33
N THR A 2 34.62 1.72 -4.00
CA THR A 2 34.05 3.09 -3.92
C THR A 2 32.78 3.35 -4.74
N ARG A 3 32.41 2.50 -5.71
CA ARG A 3 31.23 2.70 -6.57
C ARG A 3 29.87 2.47 -5.87
N HIS A 4 29.83 1.79 -4.72
CA HIS A 4 28.59 1.53 -3.98
C HIS A 4 28.36 2.46 -2.78
N VAL A 5 29.37 3.22 -2.36
CA VAL A 5 29.27 4.10 -1.17
C VAL A 5 28.64 5.45 -1.54
N ALA A 6 28.96 6.00 -2.71
CA ALA A 6 28.43 7.31 -3.13
C ALA A 6 26.88 7.34 -3.24
N PRO A 7 26.21 6.33 -3.82
CA PRO A 7 24.74 6.29 -3.85
C PRO A 7 24.11 6.13 -2.46
N LEU A 8 24.75 5.36 -1.57
CA LEU A 8 24.30 5.19 -0.19
C LEU A 8 24.38 6.50 0.60
N VAL A 9 25.50 7.22 0.48
CA VAL A 9 25.72 8.52 1.13
C VAL A 9 24.73 9.57 0.63
N GLU A 10 24.42 9.58 -0.66
CA GLU A 10 23.44 10.53 -1.21
C GLU A 10 22.01 10.22 -0.75
N THR A 11 21.65 8.93 -0.69
CA THR A 11 20.38 8.47 -0.08
C THR A 11 20.27 8.94 1.37
N LEU A 12 21.32 8.72 2.19
CA LEU A 12 21.35 9.11 3.60
C LEU A 12 21.27 10.64 3.79
N ARG A 13 21.98 11.43 2.97
CA ARG A 13 21.91 12.90 2.99
C ARG A 13 20.52 13.42 2.68
N THR A 14 19.86 12.81 1.70
CA THR A 14 18.48 13.16 1.34
C THR A 14 17.53 12.87 2.51
N GLN A 15 17.71 11.73 3.19
CA GLN A 15 16.92 11.37 4.37
C GLN A 15 17.13 12.36 5.54
N ILE A 16 18.37 12.72 5.85
CA ILE A 16 18.68 13.65 6.97
C ILE A 16 18.06 15.04 6.75
N ARG A 17 18.04 15.55 5.51
CA ARG A 17 17.45 16.88 5.20
C ARG A 17 15.95 16.99 5.47
N HIS A 18 15.25 15.86 5.50
CA HIS A 18 13.81 15.82 5.72
C HIS A 18 13.44 15.44 7.16
N VAL A 19 14.43 15.32 8.06
CA VAL A 19 14.15 15.03 9.48
C VAL A 19 13.59 16.29 10.14
N PRO A 20 12.39 16.23 10.75
CA PRO A 20 11.81 17.38 11.45
C PRO A 20 12.67 17.77 12.66
N VAL A 21 12.97 19.07 12.77
CA VAL A 21 13.82 19.64 13.83
C VAL A 21 13.09 19.72 15.18
N VAL A 22 11.75 19.68 15.16
CA VAL A 22 10.89 19.65 16.35
C VAL A 22 9.91 18.51 16.22
N GLN A 23 9.87 17.64 17.23
CA GLN A 23 8.90 16.55 17.30
C GLN A 23 7.72 16.98 18.18
N ARG A 24 6.53 17.02 17.60
CA ARG A 24 5.29 17.24 18.35
C ARG A 24 4.95 15.94 19.06
N LEU A 25 4.79 15.99 20.38
CA LEU A 25 4.47 14.83 21.21
C LEU A 25 3.10 14.99 21.88
N GLY A 26 2.45 13.87 22.12
CA GLY A 26 1.36 13.68 23.07
C GLY A 26 1.56 12.37 23.83
N LEU A 27 0.60 12.02 24.67
CA LEU A 27 0.61 10.83 25.49
C LEU A 27 -0.69 10.07 25.34
N VAL A 28 -0.57 8.74 25.26
CA VAL A 28 -1.73 7.85 25.33
C VAL A 28 -2.43 8.06 26.67
N THR A 29 -3.68 8.49 26.64
CA THR A 29 -4.48 8.76 27.84
C THR A 29 -5.49 7.65 28.15
N GLY A 30 -5.78 6.80 27.17
CA GLY A 30 -6.72 5.69 27.35
C GLY A 30 -6.78 4.79 26.12
N VAL A 31 -7.39 3.61 26.31
CA VAL A 31 -7.66 2.66 25.24
C VAL A 31 -9.08 2.11 25.45
N ALA A 32 -9.90 2.18 24.41
CA ALA A 32 -11.25 1.63 24.38
C ALA A 32 -11.39 0.70 23.17
N GLY A 33 -11.21 -0.61 23.40
CA GLY A 33 -11.15 -1.58 22.31
C GLY A 33 -9.95 -1.31 21.39
N MET A 34 -10.22 -1.04 20.11
CA MET A 34 -9.19 -0.72 19.10
C MET A 34 -8.91 0.78 18.97
N VAL A 35 -9.61 1.61 19.73
CA VAL A 35 -9.43 3.07 19.70
C VAL A 35 -8.50 3.49 20.82
N ILE A 36 -7.43 4.16 20.46
CA ILE A 36 -6.42 4.70 21.36
C ILE A 36 -6.70 6.20 21.47
N GLU A 37 -6.78 6.71 22.70
CA GLU A 37 -6.98 8.13 22.97
C GLU A 37 -5.66 8.78 23.36
N SER A 38 -5.39 9.97 22.82
CA SER A 38 -4.19 10.75 23.13
C SER A 38 -4.53 12.23 23.37
N ASP A 39 -3.77 12.91 24.25
CA ASP A 39 -3.86 14.38 24.42
C ASP A 39 -3.16 15.20 23.32
N GLY A 40 -2.51 14.51 22.40
CA GLY A 40 -1.79 15.11 21.28
C GLY A 40 -1.13 14.05 20.42
N PRO A 41 -0.18 14.42 19.54
CA PRO A 41 0.20 15.78 19.19
C PRO A 41 -0.90 16.50 18.40
N ASN A 42 -0.68 17.78 18.04
CA ASN A 42 -1.57 18.49 17.11
C ASN A 42 -1.42 17.93 15.69
N VAL A 43 -2.35 17.06 15.30
CA VAL A 43 -2.36 16.27 14.05
C VAL A 43 -3.73 16.33 13.37
N GLY A 44 -3.76 16.08 12.07
CA GLY A 44 -4.98 16.03 11.24
C GLY A 44 -5.55 14.63 11.04
N LEU A 45 -6.80 14.54 10.55
CA LEU A 45 -7.42 13.27 10.14
C LEU A 45 -6.54 12.55 9.10
N GLY A 46 -6.33 11.25 9.33
CA GLY A 46 -5.54 10.38 8.48
C GLY A 46 -4.03 10.53 8.64
N GLU A 47 -3.53 11.50 9.42
CA GLU A 47 -2.09 11.58 9.70
C GLU A 47 -1.63 10.34 10.48
N LEU A 48 -0.36 9.98 10.28
CA LEU A 48 0.25 8.87 10.98
C LEU A 48 0.95 9.36 12.24
N CYS A 49 0.82 8.57 13.29
CA CYS A 49 1.54 8.72 14.52
C CYS A 49 2.36 7.46 14.79
N LEU A 50 3.43 7.62 15.54
CA LEU A 50 4.18 6.51 16.11
C LEU A 50 3.96 6.52 17.62
N ILE A 51 3.45 5.40 18.13
CA ILE A 51 3.27 5.19 19.56
C ILE A 51 4.46 4.42 20.08
N ARG A 52 5.12 4.92 21.13
CA ARG A 52 6.29 4.29 21.75
C ARG A 52 6.13 4.16 23.24
N SER A 53 6.66 3.07 23.80
CA SER A 53 6.81 2.95 25.25
C SER A 53 8.17 3.49 25.67
N SER A 54 8.20 4.16 26.83
CA SER A 54 9.45 4.48 27.54
C SER A 54 9.91 3.34 28.46
N ARG A 55 9.11 2.27 28.60
CA ARG A 55 9.35 1.14 29.52
C ARG A 55 9.79 -0.13 28.80
N SER A 56 9.63 -0.20 27.48
CA SER A 56 9.97 -1.36 26.65
C SER A 56 10.31 -0.91 25.23
N ASP A 57 10.79 -1.84 24.40
CA ASP A 57 11.05 -1.59 22.97
C ASP A 57 9.78 -1.53 22.11
N PHE A 58 8.60 -1.41 22.74
CA PHE A 58 7.33 -1.30 22.05
C PHE A 58 7.26 -0.05 21.17
N SER A 59 7.00 -0.25 19.87
CA SER A 59 6.81 0.80 18.88
C SER A 59 5.79 0.36 17.84
N MET A 60 4.74 1.15 17.66
CA MET A 60 3.63 0.79 16.79
C MET A 60 3.11 2.03 16.03
N PRO A 61 3.02 1.97 14.68
CA PRO A 61 2.37 3.03 13.93
C PRO A 61 0.86 3.02 14.19
N ALA A 62 0.25 4.20 14.18
CA ALA A 62 -1.18 4.39 14.33
C ALA A 62 -1.67 5.49 13.37
N GLU A 63 -2.94 5.44 12.98
CA GLU A 63 -3.57 6.47 12.14
C GLU A 63 -4.61 7.25 12.93
N VAL A 64 -4.65 8.56 12.73
CA VAL A 64 -5.68 9.44 13.29
C VAL A 64 -7.01 9.19 12.58
N VAL A 65 -7.97 8.61 13.30
CA VAL A 65 -9.29 8.27 12.75
C VAL A 65 -10.38 9.24 13.18
N GLY A 66 -10.10 10.10 14.15
CA GLY A 66 -11.09 11.03 14.68
C GLY A 66 -10.57 11.89 15.81
N PHE A 67 -11.47 12.73 16.30
CA PHE A 67 -11.26 13.55 17.48
C PHE A 67 -12.52 13.47 18.32
N ARG A 68 -12.35 13.44 19.64
CA ARG A 68 -13.48 13.54 20.58
C ARG A 68 -13.07 14.49 21.71
N GLU A 69 -13.90 15.51 21.93
CA GLU A 69 -13.59 16.59 22.87
C GLU A 69 -12.22 17.20 22.55
N HIS A 70 -11.22 17.00 23.42
CA HIS A 70 -9.84 17.48 23.27
C HIS A 70 -8.84 16.33 23.10
N ARG A 71 -9.29 15.17 22.62
CA ARG A 71 -8.48 13.97 22.41
C ARG A 71 -8.37 13.63 20.94
N VAL A 72 -7.19 13.17 20.54
CA VAL A 72 -6.94 12.52 19.25
C VAL A 72 -7.32 11.04 19.38
N LEU A 73 -8.11 10.54 18.45
CA LEU A 73 -8.48 9.13 18.36
C LEU A 73 -7.61 8.46 17.30
N LEU A 74 -6.88 7.44 17.72
CA LEU A 74 -5.92 6.71 16.91
C LEU A 74 -6.37 5.25 16.78
N MET A 75 -6.17 4.66 15.60
CA MET A 75 -6.27 3.20 15.43
C MET A 75 -4.88 2.61 15.17
N PRO A 76 -4.56 1.46 15.80
CA PRO A 76 -3.29 0.78 15.59
C PRO A 76 -3.16 0.27 14.16
N LEU A 77 -1.96 0.37 13.60
CA LEU A 77 -1.56 -0.18 12.30
C LEU A 77 -0.58 -1.36 12.47
N GLY A 78 -0.66 -2.07 13.59
CA GLY A 78 0.21 -3.19 13.93
C GLY A 78 -0.19 -3.82 15.26
N ASP A 79 0.70 -4.66 15.81
CA ASP A 79 0.50 -5.30 17.11
C ASP A 79 0.50 -4.27 18.25
N SER A 80 -0.55 -4.29 19.07
CA SER A 80 -0.73 -3.42 20.23
C SER A 80 -0.19 -4.01 21.54
N THR A 81 0.45 -5.18 21.50
CA THR A 81 1.04 -5.83 22.67
C THR A 81 2.13 -4.95 23.27
N GLY A 82 1.91 -4.44 24.49
CA GLY A 82 2.81 -3.50 25.17
C GLY A 82 2.33 -2.05 25.17
N LEU A 83 1.19 -1.75 24.51
CA LEU A 83 0.51 -0.47 24.61
C LEU A 83 0.03 -0.21 26.05
N HIS A 84 0.32 0.97 26.59
CA HIS A 84 -0.17 1.39 27.90
C HIS A 84 -0.39 2.91 27.96
N VAL A 85 -1.15 3.36 28.97
CA VAL A 85 -1.30 4.80 29.27
C VAL A 85 0.07 5.42 29.57
N GLY A 86 0.32 6.59 29.01
CA GLY A 86 1.60 7.29 29.08
C GLY A 86 2.62 6.87 28.02
N CYS A 87 2.27 6.02 27.06
CA CYS A 87 3.08 5.87 25.84
C CYS A 87 3.16 7.21 25.10
N ASP A 88 4.33 7.53 24.57
CA ASP A 88 4.55 8.72 23.75
C ASP A 88 3.87 8.53 22.39
N VAL A 89 3.17 9.56 21.93
CA VAL A 89 2.56 9.64 20.60
C VAL A 89 3.26 10.75 19.84
N ALA A 90 3.93 10.42 18.75
CA ALA A 90 4.61 11.40 17.92
C ALA A 90 4.05 11.38 16.50
N ALA A 91 3.81 12.57 15.92
CA ALA A 91 3.47 12.66 14.50
C ALA A 91 4.65 12.14 13.65
N ILE A 92 4.35 11.33 12.64
CA ILE A 92 5.33 10.84 11.67
C ILE A 92 4.84 11.09 10.25
N ASP A 93 5.79 11.28 9.34
CA ASP A 93 5.47 11.31 7.92
C ASP A 93 5.03 9.94 7.44
N ARG A 94 4.23 9.93 6.37
CA ARG A 94 3.89 8.68 5.70
C ARG A 94 5.16 8.04 5.13
N PRO A 95 5.27 6.70 5.18
CA PRO A 95 6.32 6.00 4.45
C PRO A 95 6.28 6.42 2.99
N VAL A 96 7.45 6.77 2.46
CA VAL A 96 7.58 7.02 1.04
C VAL A 96 7.47 5.68 0.32
N LEU A 97 6.57 5.58 -0.66
CA LEU A 97 6.42 4.36 -1.43
C LEU A 97 7.70 4.07 -2.23
N PRO A 98 7.96 2.78 -2.55
CA PRO A 98 9.00 2.41 -3.49
C PRO A 98 8.84 3.15 -4.83
N ALA A 99 9.97 3.51 -5.44
CA ALA A 99 9.97 4.09 -6.77
C ALA A 99 9.41 3.06 -7.76
N ALA A 100 8.50 3.52 -8.63
CA ALA A 100 7.95 2.71 -9.72
C ALA A 100 9.01 2.47 -10.80
N THR A 101 9.97 1.59 -10.52
CA THR A 101 11.04 1.16 -11.41
C THR A 101 10.86 -0.32 -11.77
N SER A 102 11.71 -0.87 -12.63
CA SER A 102 11.71 -2.31 -12.91
C SER A 102 12.06 -3.17 -11.68
N GLU A 103 12.74 -2.62 -10.68
CA GLU A 103 13.11 -3.33 -9.44
C GLU A 103 11.91 -3.66 -8.55
N LEU A 104 10.79 -2.96 -8.75
CA LEU A 104 9.55 -3.19 -8.02
C LEU A 104 8.75 -4.37 -8.59
N LEU A 105 8.98 -4.73 -9.86
CA LEU A 105 8.31 -5.88 -10.48
C LEU A 105 8.79 -7.19 -9.85
N GLY A 106 7.86 -8.10 -9.58
CA GLY A 106 8.15 -9.33 -8.85
C GLY A 106 8.11 -9.19 -7.33
N ARG A 107 7.81 -7.99 -6.80
CA ARG A 107 7.85 -7.73 -5.36
C ARG A 107 6.47 -7.86 -4.71
N VAL A 108 6.48 -8.30 -3.45
CA VAL A 108 5.31 -8.26 -2.57
C VAL A 108 5.54 -7.20 -1.50
N LEU A 109 4.54 -6.34 -1.29
CA LEU A 109 4.56 -5.24 -0.34
C LEU A 109 3.45 -5.39 0.69
N ASP A 110 3.68 -4.84 1.89
CA ASP A 110 2.62 -4.64 2.87
C ASP A 110 1.74 -3.44 2.51
N ALA A 111 0.69 -3.21 3.29
CA ALA A 111 -0.23 -2.08 3.09
C ALA A 111 0.45 -0.71 3.15
N LEU A 112 1.61 -0.57 3.81
CA LEU A 112 2.37 0.67 3.93
C LEU A 112 3.41 0.83 2.82
N GLY A 113 3.47 -0.11 1.87
CA GLY A 113 4.41 -0.11 0.75
C GLY A 113 5.80 -0.62 1.11
N ARG A 114 5.97 -1.28 2.26
CA ARG A 114 7.26 -1.87 2.67
C ARG A 114 7.39 -3.27 2.08
N PRO A 115 8.61 -3.71 1.72
CA PRO A 115 8.85 -5.09 1.30
C PRO A 115 8.29 -6.12 2.29
N TYR A 116 7.56 -7.10 1.77
CA TYR A 116 6.93 -8.20 2.52
C TYR A 116 7.43 -9.58 2.07
N ASP A 117 8.36 -9.62 1.12
CA ASP A 117 8.87 -10.83 0.44
C ASP A 117 10.30 -11.23 0.86
N ASP A 118 10.86 -10.61 1.90
CA ASP A 118 12.23 -10.84 2.37
C ASP A 118 13.34 -10.61 1.32
N HIS A 119 13.04 -10.02 0.17
CA HIS A 119 14.01 -9.73 -0.91
C HIS A 119 14.79 -8.43 -0.71
N GLY A 120 14.76 -7.86 0.50
CA GLY A 120 15.48 -6.64 0.86
C GLY A 120 14.80 -5.34 0.44
N MET A 121 15.46 -4.22 0.75
CA MET A 121 14.91 -2.88 0.57
C MET A 121 14.83 -2.45 -0.90
N LEU A 122 13.88 -1.55 -1.19
CA LEU A 122 13.67 -0.96 -2.51
C LEU A 122 14.06 0.53 -2.52
N PRO A 123 14.49 1.08 -3.66
CA PRO A 123 14.70 2.52 -3.79
C PRO A 123 13.37 3.24 -3.56
N LEU A 124 13.41 4.30 -2.75
CA LEU A 124 12.22 5.11 -2.44
C LEU A 124 11.96 6.13 -3.53
N ALA A 125 10.68 6.42 -3.80
CA ALA A 125 10.28 7.50 -4.69
C ALA A 125 10.63 8.88 -4.08
N SER A 126 10.42 9.95 -4.85
CA SER A 126 10.33 11.28 -4.27
C SER A 126 8.93 11.50 -3.67
N PRO A 127 8.81 12.10 -2.48
CA PRO A 127 7.50 12.40 -1.88
C PRO A 127 6.70 13.28 -2.85
N THR A 128 5.55 12.78 -3.31
CA THR A 128 4.69 13.52 -4.24
C THR A 128 3.25 13.41 -3.75
N VAL A 129 2.59 14.56 -3.59
CA VAL A 129 1.16 14.61 -3.30
C VAL A 129 0.41 14.35 -4.61
N ARG A 130 -0.08 13.13 -4.78
CA ARG A 130 -0.88 12.76 -5.95
C ARG A 130 -2.31 13.26 -5.74
N ARG A 131 -2.85 13.96 -6.74
CA ARG A 131 -4.26 14.33 -6.80
C ARG A 131 -4.90 13.56 -7.95
N PRO A 132 -6.15 13.09 -7.79
CA PRO A 132 -6.86 12.44 -8.89
C PRO A 132 -6.85 13.31 -10.15
N PRO A 133 -6.66 12.72 -11.34
CA PRO A 133 -6.64 13.48 -12.58
C PRO A 133 -8.00 14.16 -12.81
N HIS A 134 -7.95 15.41 -13.25
CA HIS A 134 -9.14 16.21 -13.52
C HIS A 134 -10.08 15.47 -14.49
N PRO A 135 -11.38 15.31 -14.17
CA PRO A 135 -12.28 14.47 -14.95
C PRO A 135 -12.40 14.91 -16.42
N LEU A 136 -12.45 16.22 -16.68
CA LEU A 136 -12.51 16.75 -18.06
C LEU A 136 -11.20 16.63 -18.85
N ARG A 137 -10.09 16.28 -18.19
CA ARG A 137 -8.80 16.02 -18.86
C ARG A 137 -8.60 14.53 -19.15
N ARG A 138 -9.53 13.67 -18.76
CA ARG A 138 -9.47 12.23 -19.04
C ARG A 138 -9.70 11.99 -20.52
N GLN A 139 -8.86 11.16 -21.12
CA GLN A 139 -9.03 10.74 -22.50
C GLN A 139 -10.23 9.79 -22.62
N ARG A 140 -10.93 9.86 -23.74
CA ARG A 140 -11.94 8.86 -24.09
C ARG A 140 -11.26 7.53 -24.38
N ILE A 141 -11.95 6.43 -24.08
CA ILE A 141 -11.44 5.08 -24.27
C ILE A 141 -11.63 4.69 -25.74
N HIS A 142 -10.53 4.59 -26.47
CA HIS A 142 -10.52 4.21 -27.89
C HIS A 142 -9.65 2.98 -28.19
N THR A 143 -8.83 2.55 -27.22
CA THR A 143 -7.89 1.44 -27.38
C THR A 143 -8.41 0.24 -26.62
N ALA A 144 -8.57 -0.90 -27.30
CA ALA A 144 -8.91 -2.16 -26.65
C ALA A 144 -7.78 -2.61 -25.72
N LEU A 145 -8.15 -3.29 -24.64
CA LEU A 145 -7.26 -3.98 -23.71
C LEU A 145 -7.59 -5.47 -23.78
N THR A 146 -6.68 -6.23 -24.38
CA THR A 146 -6.81 -7.69 -24.44
C THR A 146 -6.54 -8.26 -23.06
N THR A 147 -7.50 -9.01 -22.51
CA THR A 147 -7.42 -9.61 -21.17
C THR A 147 -6.67 -10.94 -21.18
N GLY A 148 -6.59 -11.61 -22.33
CA GLY A 148 -6.05 -12.97 -22.47
C GLY A 148 -7.09 -14.05 -22.14
N VAL A 149 -8.32 -13.66 -21.81
CA VAL A 149 -9.44 -14.56 -21.54
C VAL A 149 -10.41 -14.48 -22.71
N ARG A 150 -10.38 -15.48 -23.60
CA ARG A 150 -11.16 -15.49 -24.87
C ARG A 150 -12.64 -15.12 -24.69
N ALA A 151 -13.28 -15.62 -23.62
CA ALA A 151 -14.68 -15.32 -23.36
C ALA A 151 -14.90 -13.82 -23.06
N MET A 152 -14.00 -13.19 -22.29
CA MET A 152 -14.07 -11.76 -22.01
C MET A 152 -13.73 -10.95 -23.27
N ASP A 153 -12.63 -11.29 -23.95
CA ASP A 153 -12.18 -10.55 -25.13
C ASP A 153 -13.20 -10.59 -26.28
N THR A 154 -14.02 -11.63 -26.34
CA THR A 154 -15.07 -11.77 -27.38
C THR A 154 -16.39 -11.13 -26.96
N PHE A 155 -16.88 -11.42 -25.75
CA PHE A 155 -18.26 -11.07 -25.36
C PHE A 155 -18.35 -9.81 -24.48
N VAL A 156 -17.27 -9.45 -23.80
CA VAL A 156 -17.22 -8.30 -22.87
C VAL A 156 -15.90 -7.54 -23.11
N PRO A 157 -15.69 -6.95 -24.30
CA PRO A 157 -14.44 -6.29 -24.62
C PRO A 157 -14.16 -5.14 -23.63
N VAL A 158 -12.92 -5.08 -23.16
CA VAL A 158 -12.44 -4.07 -22.22
C VAL A 158 -11.53 -3.08 -22.95
N GLY A 159 -11.60 -1.80 -22.61
CA GLY A 159 -10.70 -0.77 -23.13
C GLY A 159 -9.68 -0.27 -22.12
N ARG A 160 -8.55 0.26 -22.60
CA ARG A 160 -7.51 0.86 -21.74
C ARG A 160 -8.07 2.07 -21.00
N GLY A 161 -8.01 2.03 -19.66
CA GLY A 161 -8.59 3.04 -18.77
C GLY A 161 -10.05 2.78 -18.38
N GLN A 162 -10.65 1.67 -18.81
CA GLN A 162 -11.96 1.23 -18.34
C GLN A 162 -11.87 0.70 -16.90
N ARG A 163 -12.95 0.90 -16.14
CA ARG A 163 -13.13 0.28 -14.82
C ARG A 163 -14.21 -0.77 -14.93
N LEU A 164 -13.89 -2.00 -14.52
CA LEU A 164 -14.78 -3.15 -14.61
C LEU A 164 -14.94 -3.78 -13.22
N GLY A 165 -16.17 -4.12 -12.83
CA GLY A 165 -16.43 -4.89 -11.62
C GLY A 165 -16.47 -6.38 -11.92
N LEU A 166 -15.82 -7.19 -11.08
CA LEU A 166 -15.93 -8.65 -11.09
C LEU A 166 -16.75 -9.09 -9.87
N PHE A 167 -17.99 -9.51 -10.09
CA PHE A 167 -18.87 -10.01 -9.04
C PHE A 167 -18.83 -11.54 -9.02
N ALA A 168 -18.38 -12.12 -7.91
CA ALA A 168 -18.19 -13.56 -7.79
C ALA A 168 -18.47 -14.03 -6.35
N GLY A 169 -19.02 -15.25 -6.24
CA GLY A 169 -19.13 -15.96 -4.96
C GLY A 169 -17.85 -16.72 -4.61
N SER A 170 -17.85 -17.41 -3.46
CA SER A 170 -16.75 -18.31 -3.11
C SER A 170 -16.72 -19.54 -4.02
N GLY A 171 -15.54 -20.00 -4.40
CA GLY A 171 -15.34 -21.26 -5.14
C GLY A 171 -15.73 -21.25 -6.63
N VAL A 172 -16.16 -20.12 -7.19
CA VAL A 172 -16.60 -20.04 -8.61
C VAL A 172 -15.47 -19.76 -9.60
N GLY A 173 -14.21 -19.78 -9.15
CA GLY A 173 -13.03 -19.50 -9.98
C GLY A 173 -12.57 -18.03 -10.03
N LYS A 174 -12.96 -17.18 -9.06
CA LYS A 174 -12.53 -15.77 -8.95
C LYS A 174 -11.00 -15.63 -9.06
N SER A 175 -10.26 -16.29 -8.18
CA SER A 175 -8.80 -16.17 -8.08
C SER A 175 -8.10 -16.70 -9.33
N THR A 176 -8.59 -17.82 -9.87
CA THR A 176 -8.11 -18.37 -11.14
C THR A 176 -8.31 -17.41 -12.30
N LEU A 177 -9.49 -16.76 -12.40
CA LEU A 177 -9.75 -15.76 -13.43
C LEU A 177 -8.83 -14.56 -13.31
N LEU A 178 -8.68 -14.01 -12.09
CA LEU A 178 -7.77 -12.89 -11.84
C LEU A 178 -6.32 -13.25 -12.21
N GLY A 179 -5.87 -14.46 -11.87
CA GLY A 179 -4.55 -14.97 -12.25
C GLY A 179 -4.37 -15.13 -13.76
N MET A 180 -5.40 -15.62 -14.48
CA MET A 180 -5.39 -15.68 -15.94
C MET A 180 -5.26 -14.29 -16.57
N ILE A 181 -6.03 -13.31 -16.07
CA ILE A 181 -5.96 -11.92 -16.55
C ILE A 181 -4.59 -11.32 -16.24
N ALA A 182 -4.07 -11.48 -15.01
CA ALA A 182 -2.76 -10.95 -14.63
C ALA A 182 -1.62 -11.46 -15.52
N ARG A 183 -1.66 -12.75 -15.92
CA ARG A 183 -0.67 -13.31 -16.86
C ARG A 183 -0.91 -12.88 -18.31
N GLY A 184 -2.16 -12.92 -18.76
CA GLY A 184 -2.51 -12.78 -20.17
C GLY A 184 -2.79 -11.36 -20.65
N CYS A 185 -2.98 -10.40 -19.75
CA CYS A 185 -3.37 -9.05 -20.11
C CYS A 185 -2.26 -8.30 -20.84
N ASP A 186 -2.65 -7.56 -21.87
CA ASP A 186 -1.79 -6.65 -22.63
C ASP A 186 -1.63 -5.29 -21.91
N ALA A 187 -1.02 -5.34 -20.73
CA ALA A 187 -0.64 -4.17 -19.93
C ALA A 187 0.87 -4.21 -19.64
N ASP A 188 1.51 -3.05 -19.57
CA ASP A 188 2.95 -2.95 -19.29
C ASP A 188 3.27 -3.42 -17.87
N VAL A 189 2.39 -3.13 -16.93
CA VAL A 189 2.56 -3.45 -15.50
C VAL A 189 1.24 -3.94 -14.91
N ILE A 190 1.32 -4.93 -14.04
CA ILE A 190 0.18 -5.42 -13.26
C ILE A 190 0.39 -5.02 -11.80
N ILE A 191 -0.63 -4.47 -11.16
CA ILE A 191 -0.66 -4.22 -9.72
C ILE A 191 -1.81 -5.04 -9.15
N VAL A 192 -1.55 -5.85 -8.14
CA VAL A 192 -2.56 -6.70 -7.51
C VAL A 192 -2.69 -6.33 -6.04
N ALA A 193 -3.89 -5.95 -5.59
CA ALA A 193 -4.20 -5.71 -4.20
C ALA A 193 -4.96 -6.89 -3.60
N LEU A 194 -4.33 -7.63 -2.68
CA LEU A 194 -4.95 -8.73 -1.95
C LEU A 194 -5.38 -8.22 -0.56
N VAL A 195 -6.65 -7.82 -0.45
CA VAL A 195 -7.19 -7.13 0.73
C VAL A 195 -8.23 -7.99 1.45
N GLY A 196 -7.99 -8.29 2.73
CA GLY A 196 -8.89 -9.06 3.58
C GLY A 196 -8.97 -10.55 3.23
N GLU A 197 -8.10 -11.04 2.35
CA GLU A 197 -7.96 -12.46 2.05
C GLU A 197 -7.23 -13.17 3.20
N ARG A 198 -7.45 -14.47 3.37
CA ARG A 198 -6.71 -15.23 4.40
C ARG A 198 -5.28 -15.45 3.96
N GLY A 199 -4.33 -15.51 4.89
CA GLY A 199 -2.90 -15.70 4.57
C GLY A 199 -2.61 -16.92 3.68
N ARG A 200 -3.30 -18.05 3.89
CA ARG A 200 -3.17 -19.23 3.01
C ARG A 200 -3.70 -18.99 1.59
N GLU A 201 -4.75 -18.19 1.45
CA GLU A 201 -5.39 -17.87 0.16
C GLU A 201 -4.49 -16.89 -0.62
N VAL A 202 -3.84 -15.95 0.08
CA VAL A 202 -2.80 -15.08 -0.49
C VAL A 202 -1.64 -15.92 -1.04
N ARG A 203 -1.14 -16.88 -0.24
CA ARG A 203 -0.05 -17.77 -0.66
C ARG A 203 -0.45 -18.62 -1.86
N GLU A 204 -1.63 -19.23 -1.82
CA GLU A 204 -2.18 -20.01 -2.94
C GLU A 204 -2.30 -19.17 -4.21
N PHE A 205 -2.75 -17.93 -4.10
CA PHE A 205 -2.82 -17.02 -5.23
C PHE A 205 -1.43 -16.74 -5.81
N LEU A 206 -0.45 -16.39 -4.99
CA LEU A 206 0.91 -16.09 -5.44
C LEU A 206 1.59 -17.29 -6.11
N GLU A 207 1.57 -18.45 -5.45
CA GLU A 207 2.31 -19.64 -5.88
C GLU A 207 1.63 -20.37 -7.05
N ARG A 208 0.28 -20.46 -7.03
CA ARG A 208 -0.48 -21.25 -8.01
C ARG A 208 -1.18 -20.40 -9.05
N ASP A 209 -2.00 -19.44 -8.61
CA ASP A 209 -2.91 -18.76 -9.53
C ASP A 209 -2.24 -17.62 -10.30
N LEU A 210 -1.23 -16.94 -9.75
CA LEU A 210 -0.41 -15.93 -10.41
C LEU A 210 0.83 -16.60 -11.01
N GLY A 211 1.54 -17.38 -10.18
CA GLY A 211 2.77 -18.09 -10.53
C GLY A 211 3.96 -17.14 -10.71
N SER A 212 5.15 -17.72 -10.91
CA SER A 212 6.39 -16.94 -11.07
C SER A 212 6.37 -16.02 -12.30
N GLU A 213 5.80 -16.48 -13.41
CA GLU A 213 5.67 -15.68 -14.64
C GLU A 213 4.75 -14.47 -14.45
N GLY A 214 3.59 -14.68 -13.81
CA GLY A 214 2.66 -13.59 -13.50
C GLY A 214 3.27 -12.61 -12.49
N LEU A 215 3.94 -13.13 -11.46
CA LEU A 215 4.57 -12.32 -10.43
C LEU A 215 5.71 -11.46 -11.02
N ALA A 216 6.53 -11.98 -11.93
CA ALA A 216 7.66 -11.27 -12.52
C ALA A 216 7.29 -9.94 -13.24
N ARG A 217 6.02 -9.79 -13.64
CA ARG A 217 5.48 -8.56 -14.24
C ARG A 217 4.47 -7.83 -13.36
N SER A 218 4.31 -8.28 -12.12
CA SER A 218 3.34 -7.76 -11.16
C SER A 218 4.02 -7.14 -9.93
N VAL A 219 3.33 -6.21 -9.29
CA VAL A 219 3.59 -5.79 -7.91
C VAL A 219 2.38 -6.21 -7.08
N VAL A 220 2.58 -6.93 -5.99
CA VAL A 220 1.48 -7.39 -5.14
C VAL A 220 1.50 -6.62 -3.83
N VAL A 221 0.37 -6.02 -3.47
CA VAL A 221 0.17 -5.35 -2.18
C VAL A 221 -0.78 -6.21 -1.35
N VAL A 222 -0.36 -6.59 -0.14
CA VAL A 222 -1.09 -7.51 0.72
C VAL A 222 -1.53 -6.80 1.99
N ALA A 223 -2.80 -7.03 2.37
CA ALA A 223 -3.29 -6.82 3.73
C ALA A 223 -4.28 -7.93 4.06
N THR A 224 -3.95 -8.79 5.01
CA THR A 224 -4.73 -10.01 5.29
C THR A 224 -5.96 -9.75 6.16
N SER A 225 -6.84 -10.75 6.30
CA SER A 225 -8.07 -10.66 7.09
C SER A 225 -7.86 -10.40 8.59
N ASP A 226 -6.71 -10.80 9.12
CA ASP A 226 -6.30 -10.67 10.53
C ASP A 226 -5.73 -9.29 10.87
N GLU A 227 -5.47 -8.45 9.87
CA GLU A 227 -4.94 -7.11 10.06
C GLU A 227 -6.03 -6.05 10.37
N PRO A 228 -5.66 -4.96 11.06
CA PRO A 228 -6.57 -3.85 11.35
C PRO A 228 -7.25 -3.27 10.10
N ALA A 229 -8.52 -2.87 10.24
CA ALA A 229 -9.31 -2.32 9.14
C ALA A 229 -8.65 -1.11 8.42
N PRO A 230 -8.00 -0.15 9.11
CA PRO A 230 -7.30 0.94 8.44
C PRO A 230 -6.15 0.45 7.54
N LEU A 231 -5.46 -0.63 7.94
CA LEU A 231 -4.38 -1.22 7.16
C LEU A 231 -4.91 -1.84 5.86
N ARG A 232 -6.05 -2.55 5.94
CA ARG A 232 -6.75 -3.08 4.75
C ARG A 232 -7.20 -1.99 3.77
N LEU A 233 -7.76 -0.89 4.28
CA LEU A 233 -8.09 0.27 3.44
C LEU A 233 -6.82 0.86 2.79
N ARG A 234 -5.72 0.92 3.56
CA ARG A 234 -4.46 1.47 3.08
C ARG A 234 -3.86 0.64 1.96
N ALA A 235 -3.93 -0.69 1.99
CA ALA A 235 -3.44 -1.53 0.90
C ALA A 235 -4.05 -1.17 -0.46
N ALA A 236 -5.36 -0.90 -0.51
CA ALA A 236 -6.02 -0.46 -1.74
C ALA A 236 -5.53 0.91 -2.22
N VAL A 237 -5.27 1.84 -1.29
CA VAL A 237 -4.69 3.16 -1.61
C VAL A 237 -3.27 3.02 -2.13
N THR A 238 -2.43 2.25 -1.44
CA THR A 238 -1.03 1.99 -1.83
C THR A 238 -0.96 1.36 -3.22
N ALA A 239 -1.78 0.35 -3.50
CA ALA A 239 -1.86 -0.25 -4.84
C ALA A 239 -2.29 0.76 -5.91
N THR A 240 -3.25 1.64 -5.59
CA THR A 240 -3.68 2.72 -6.48
C THR A 240 -2.54 3.71 -6.73
N ASP A 241 -1.84 4.16 -5.69
CA ASP A 241 -0.72 5.11 -5.81
C ASP A 241 0.43 4.54 -6.67
N LEU A 242 0.72 3.25 -6.53
CA LEU A 242 1.70 2.55 -7.38
C LEU A 242 1.22 2.47 -8.84
N ALA A 243 -0.05 2.14 -9.07
CA ALA A 243 -0.62 2.12 -10.42
C ALA A 243 -0.59 3.51 -11.07
N GLU A 244 -0.88 4.57 -10.32
CA GLU A 244 -0.74 5.94 -10.78
C GLU A 244 0.72 6.31 -11.08
N ALA A 245 1.67 5.81 -10.30
CA ALA A 245 3.09 6.07 -10.51
C ALA A 245 3.58 5.55 -11.87
N TYR A 246 3.19 4.32 -12.23
CA TYR A 246 3.51 3.78 -13.56
C TYR A 246 2.71 4.47 -14.67
N ARG A 247 1.42 4.78 -14.45
CA ARG A 247 0.60 5.54 -15.41
C ARG A 247 1.24 6.87 -15.77
N ASP A 248 1.74 7.60 -14.78
CA ASP A 248 2.36 8.92 -14.98
C ASP A 248 3.69 8.83 -15.75
N GLN A 249 4.31 7.65 -15.79
CA GLN A 249 5.45 7.33 -16.66
C GLN A 249 5.02 6.89 -18.08
N GLY A 250 3.72 6.98 -18.40
CA GLY A 250 3.16 6.59 -19.69
C GLY A 250 2.87 5.09 -19.85
N LYS A 251 2.94 4.30 -18.77
CA LYS A 251 2.66 2.86 -18.80
C LYS A 251 1.16 2.57 -18.78
N SER A 252 0.73 1.56 -19.53
CA SER A 252 -0.58 0.94 -19.39
C SER A 252 -0.56 -0.01 -18.18
N VAL A 253 -1.40 0.23 -17.19
CA VAL A 253 -1.42 -0.53 -15.94
C VAL A 253 -2.74 -1.26 -15.77
N LEU A 254 -2.68 -2.54 -15.42
CA LEU A 254 -3.82 -3.28 -14.89
C LEU A 254 -3.76 -3.25 -13.36
N LEU A 255 -4.77 -2.67 -12.72
CA LEU A 255 -4.95 -2.73 -11.27
C LEU A 255 -6.06 -3.74 -10.95
N LEU A 256 -5.71 -4.78 -10.21
CA LEU A 256 -6.60 -5.85 -9.73
C LEU A 256 -6.89 -5.71 -8.24
#